data_AF-A0A970M2H4-F1
#
_entry.id   AF-A0A970M2H4-F1
#
_cell.length_a   1.000
_cell.length_b   1.000
_cell.length_c   1.000
_cell.angle_alpha   90.00
_cell.angle_beta   90.00
_cell.angle_gamma   90.00
#
_symmetry.space_group_name_H-M   'P 1'
#
loop_
_entity.id
_entity.type
_entity.pdbx_description
1 polymer ?
#
loop_
_entity_poly.entity_id
_entity_poly.type
_entity_poly.pdbx_seq_one_letter_code
_entity_poly.pdbx_strand_id
1 'polypeptide(L)'
;MVELNITIVYQMINFLVMIFILNLLLYKPILSIIEKRKKNFEDSENEIKRLNETIESKMAAYEEKVHQAKLEAVEEKSEIVKEGADKAKEIIEAVRSEVPGMMEGFRVKLDAEVSAAKAFLSGKSKELSVEIAEKVLGRSVQ
;
A
#
# COMPACT_ATOMS: atom_id res chain seq x y z
N MET A 1 -55.91 -67.32 -54.39
CA MET A 1 -56.07 -65.95 -54.92
C MET A 1 -56.06 -65.01 -53.73
N VAL A 2 -55.33 -63.90 -53.80
CA VAL A 2 -55.39 -62.88 -52.76
C VAL A 2 -56.76 -62.21 -52.87
N GLU A 3 -57.71 -62.64 -52.05
CA GLU A 3 -58.97 -61.94 -51.92
C GLU A 3 -58.70 -60.62 -51.19
N LEU A 4 -58.81 -59.52 -51.94
CA LEU A 4 -58.80 -58.17 -51.40
C LEU A 4 -60.08 -57.97 -50.58
N ASN A 5 -60.06 -58.47 -49.35
CA ASN A 5 -61.14 -58.36 -48.38
C ASN A 5 -60.98 -57.11 -47.52
N ILE A 6 -62.10 -56.60 -46.98
CA ILE A 6 -62.16 -55.42 -46.09
C ILE A 6 -61.22 -55.52 -44.87
N THR A 7 -60.85 -56.75 -44.49
CA THR A 7 -59.85 -57.07 -43.47
C THR A 7 -58.49 -56.39 -43.69
N ILE A 8 -58.04 -56.26 -44.94
CA ILE A 8 -56.77 -55.59 -45.26
C ILE A 8 -56.85 -54.10 -44.91
N VAL A 9 -58.00 -53.46 -45.15
CA VAL A 9 -58.23 -52.06 -44.77
C VAL A 9 -58.21 -51.91 -43.25
N TYR A 10 -58.86 -52.79 -42.51
CA TYR A 10 -58.82 -52.80 -41.04
C TYR A 10 -57.40 -53.04 -40.49
N GLN A 11 -56.63 -53.94 -41.10
CA GLN A 11 -55.24 -54.19 -40.72
C GLN A 11 -54.33 -52.99 -41.00
N MET A 12 -54.53 -52.29 -42.11
CA MET A 12 -53.82 -51.06 -42.44
C MET A 12 -54.14 -49.93 -41.45
N ILE A 13 -55.42 -49.77 -41.08
CA ILE A 13 -55.83 -48.81 -40.04
C ILE A 13 -55.19 -49.18 -38.70
N ASN A 14 -55.20 -50.45 -38.30
CA ASN A 14 -54.56 -50.91 -37.06
C ASN A 14 -53.05 -50.61 -37.05
N PHE A 15 -52.36 -50.86 -38.15
CA PHE A 15 -50.94 -50.57 -38.30
C PHE A 15 -50.64 -49.06 -38.20
N LEU A 16 -51.45 -48.22 -38.85
CA LEU A 16 -51.32 -46.76 -38.76
C LEU A 16 -51.57 -46.25 -37.33
N VAL A 17 -52.59 -46.76 -36.64
CA VAL A 17 -52.84 -46.44 -35.23
C VAL A 17 -51.67 -46.86 -34.35
N MET A 18 -51.11 -48.06 -34.58
CA MET A 18 -49.96 -48.55 -33.83
C MET A 18 -48.70 -47.68 -34.06
N ILE A 19 -48.43 -47.27 -35.30
CA ILE A 19 -47.36 -46.31 -35.61
C ILE A 19 -47.59 -44.98 -34.90
N PHE A 20 -48.82 -44.47 -34.90
CA PHE A 20 -49.14 -43.20 -34.24
C PHE A 20 -48.88 -43.28 -32.73
N ILE A 21 -49.30 -44.38 -32.10
CA ILE A 21 -49.04 -44.64 -30.67
C ILE A 21 -47.53 -44.75 -30.40
N LEU A 22 -46.79 -45.48 -31.24
CA LEU A 22 -45.32 -45.62 -31.10
C LEU A 22 -44.59 -44.28 -31.28
N ASN A 23 -45.04 -43.45 -32.22
CA ASN A 23 -44.45 -42.12 -32.45
C ASN A 23 -44.60 -41.24 -31.20
N LEU A 24 -45.80 -41.25 -30.61
CA LEU A 24 -46.10 -40.45 -29.42
C LEU A 24 -45.41 -40.99 -28.16
N LEU A 25 -45.39 -42.32 -27.96
CA LEU A 25 -44.90 -42.96 -26.73
C LEU A 25 -43.40 -43.30 -26.73
N LEU A 26 -42.78 -43.57 -27.88
CA LEU A 26 -41.38 -44.01 -27.95
C LEU A 26 -40.51 -42.99 -28.69
N TYR A 27 -40.82 -42.66 -29.93
CA TYR A 27 -39.90 -41.87 -30.76
C TYR A 27 -39.68 -40.46 -30.22
N LYS A 28 -40.75 -39.73 -29.88
CA LYS A 28 -40.65 -38.40 -29.27
C LYS A 28 -39.87 -38.37 -27.95
N PRO A 29 -40.22 -39.19 -26.93
CA PRO A 29 -39.50 -39.13 -25.65
C PRO A 29 -38.05 -39.61 -25.75
N ILE A 30 -37.76 -40.62 -26.58
CA ILE A 30 -36.38 -41.09 -26.77
C ILE A 30 -35.52 -39.99 -27.40
N LEU A 31 -36.01 -39.33 -28.46
CA LEU A 31 -35.27 -38.25 -29.11
C LEU A 31 -35.05 -37.06 -28.15
N SER A 32 -36.08 -36.69 -27.38
CA SER A 32 -35.98 -35.63 -26.38
C SER A 32 -34.94 -35.92 -25.28
N ILE A 33 -34.82 -37.18 -24.84
CA ILE A 33 -33.80 -37.58 -23.85
C ILE A 33 -32.39 -37.45 -24.44
N ILE A 34 -32.21 -37.85 -25.70
CA ILE A 34 -30.92 -37.74 -26.39
C ILE A 34 -30.53 -36.27 -26.56
N GLU A 35 -31.45 -35.42 -27.02
CA GLU A 35 -31.23 -33.98 -27.13
C GLU A 35 -30.93 -33.34 -25.77
N LYS A 36 -31.67 -33.70 -24.73
CA LYS A 36 -31.45 -33.20 -23.38
C LYS A 36 -30.06 -33.59 -22.85
N ARG A 37 -29.61 -34.82 -23.09
CA ARG A 37 -28.25 -35.26 -22.73
C ARG A 37 -27.22 -34.44 -23.49
N LYS A 38 -27.36 -34.33 -24.82
CA LYS A 38 -26.43 -33.56 -25.65
C LYS A 38 -26.34 -32.11 -25.17
N LYS A 39 -27.49 -31.47 -24.94
CA LYS A 39 -27.56 -30.10 -24.44
C LYS A 39 -26.91 -29.94 -23.06
N ASN A 40 -27.19 -30.85 -22.13
CA ASN A 40 -26.55 -30.80 -20.81
C ASN A 40 -25.02 -30.89 -20.90
N PHE A 41 -24.49 -31.76 -21.77
CA PHE A 41 -23.04 -31.84 -22.00
C PHE A 41 -22.47 -30.56 -22.61
N GLU A 42 -23.11 -30.02 -23.65
CA GLU A 42 -22.70 -28.76 -24.28
C GLU A 42 -22.77 -27.58 -23.29
N ASP A 43 -23.84 -27.49 -22.50
CA ASP A 43 -24.01 -26.46 -21.47
C ASP A 43 -22.93 -26.58 -20.38
N SER A 44 -22.63 -27.79 -19.90
CA SER A 44 -21.55 -28.02 -18.94
C SER A 44 -20.16 -27.68 -19.50
N GLU A 45 -19.86 -28.03 -20.75
CA GLU A 45 -18.60 -27.65 -21.39
C GLU A 45 -18.48 -26.12 -21.55
N ASN A 46 -19.56 -25.46 -21.94
CA ASN A 46 -19.60 -24.00 -22.06
C ASN A 46 -19.45 -23.31 -20.69
N GLU A 47 -20.06 -23.86 -19.64
CA GLU A 47 -19.91 -23.35 -18.28
C GLU A 47 -18.46 -23.49 -17.79
N ILE A 48 -17.81 -24.63 -18.03
CA ILE A 48 -16.40 -24.85 -17.70
C ILE A 48 -15.51 -23.84 -18.44
N LYS A 49 -15.73 -23.62 -19.75
CA LYS A 49 -14.97 -22.63 -20.52
C LYS A 49 -15.13 -21.22 -19.96
N ARG A 50 -16.36 -20.79 -19.69
CA ARG A 50 -16.65 -19.47 -19.10
C ARG A 50 -16.02 -19.31 -17.72
N LEU A 51 -16.06 -20.36 -16.90
CA LEU A 51 -15.45 -20.35 -15.58
C LEU A 51 -13.92 -20.20 -15.69
N ASN A 52 -13.29 -20.94 -16.59
CA ASN A 52 -11.84 -20.83 -16.84
C ASN A 52 -11.45 -19.42 -17.33
N GLU A 53 -12.18 -18.85 -18.29
CA GLU A 53 -11.96 -17.47 -18.77
C GLU A 53 -12.15 -16.44 -17.63
N THR A 54 -13.14 -16.66 -16.76
CA THR A 54 -13.38 -15.81 -15.58
C THR A 54 -12.26 -15.93 -14.56
N ILE A 55 -11.74 -17.14 -14.34
CA ILE A 55 -10.61 -17.37 -13.44
C ILE A 55 -9.35 -16.69 -14.00
N GLU A 56 -9.06 -16.90 -15.28
CA GLU A 56 -7.87 -16.34 -15.94
C GLU A 56 -7.90 -14.80 -15.91
N SER A 57 -9.04 -14.20 -16.27
CA SER A 57 -9.20 -12.74 -16.19
C SER A 57 -9.11 -12.19 -14.76
N LYS A 58 -9.65 -12.90 -13.77
CA LYS A 58 -9.53 -12.52 -12.35
C LYS A 58 -8.09 -12.66 -11.84
N MET A 59 -7.39 -13.71 -12.25
CA MET A 59 -5.98 -13.92 -11.90
C MET A 59 -5.11 -12.82 -12.51
N ALA A 60 -5.29 -12.51 -13.80
CA ALA A 60 -4.58 -11.42 -14.45
C ALA A 60 -4.86 -10.07 -13.78
N ALA A 61 -6.12 -9.77 -13.46
CA ALA A 61 -6.48 -8.54 -12.76
C ALA A 61 -5.93 -8.49 -11.32
N TYR A 62 -5.83 -9.63 -10.64
CA TYR A 62 -5.23 -9.73 -9.32
C TYR A 62 -3.72 -9.49 -9.40
N GLU A 63 -3.02 -10.13 -10.33
CA GLU A 63 -1.59 -9.97 -10.53
C GLU A 63 -1.22 -8.53 -10.89
N GLU A 64 -2.01 -7.89 -11.77
CA GLU A 64 -1.85 -6.47 -12.11
C GLU A 64 -2.04 -5.57 -10.88
N LYS A 65 -3.07 -5.80 -10.06
CA LYS A 65 -3.28 -5.02 -8.82
C LYS A 65 -2.13 -5.19 -7.82
N VAL A 66 -1.62 -6.42 -7.67
CA VAL A 66 -0.47 -6.68 -6.79
C VAL A 66 0.77 -5.99 -7.32
N HIS A 67 0.97 -5.98 -8.64
CA HIS A 67 2.07 -5.27 -9.27
C HIS A 67 1.99 -3.76 -9.05
N GLN A 68 0.82 -3.16 -9.31
CA GLN A 68 0.56 -1.73 -9.08
C GLN A 68 0.77 -1.35 -7.61
N ALA A 69 0.18 -2.10 -6.67
CA ALA A 69 0.37 -1.84 -5.24
C ALA A 69 1.84 -1.93 -4.81
N LYS A 70 2.63 -2.82 -5.43
CA LYS A 70 4.07 -2.92 -5.17
C LYS A 70 4.82 -1.71 -5.73
N LEU A 71 4.45 -1.21 -6.91
CA LEU A 71 5.05 0.00 -7.48
C LEU A 71 4.73 1.23 -6.61
N GLU A 72 3.47 1.42 -6.25
CA GLU A 72 3.02 2.50 -5.36
C GLU A 72 3.77 2.46 -4.02
N ALA A 73 3.89 1.28 -3.40
CA ALA A 73 4.62 1.13 -2.15
C ALA A 73 6.12 1.46 -2.27
N VAL A 74 6.74 1.18 -3.42
CA VAL A 74 8.14 1.54 -3.67
C VAL A 74 8.28 3.04 -3.88
N GLU A 75 7.35 3.66 -4.60
CA GLU A 75 7.31 5.10 -4.83
C GLU A 75 7.10 5.87 -3.51
N GLU A 76 6.08 5.50 -2.74
CA GLU A 76 5.78 6.09 -1.43
C GLU A 76 6.96 5.94 -0.47
N LYS A 77 7.58 4.76 -0.43
CA LYS A 77 8.79 4.55 0.38
C LYS A 77 9.92 5.49 -0.06
N SER A 78 10.12 5.65 -1.37
CA SER A 78 11.15 6.54 -1.90
C SER A 78 10.88 8.00 -1.53
N GLU A 79 9.62 8.43 -1.58
CA GLU A 79 9.19 9.77 -1.18
C GLU A 79 9.42 10.01 0.31
N ILE A 80 9.00 9.08 1.18
CA ILE A 80 9.22 9.15 2.63
C ILE A 80 10.72 9.24 2.96
N VAL A 81 11.56 8.44 2.30
CA VAL A 81 13.01 8.48 2.50
C VAL A 81 13.59 9.82 2.07
N LYS A 82 13.11 10.38 0.95
CA LYS A 82 13.55 11.69 0.46
C LYS A 82 13.12 12.81 1.40
N GLU A 83 11.87 12.83 1.83
CA GLU A 83 11.37 13.80 2.82
C GLU A 83 12.15 13.71 4.13
N GLY A 84 12.45 12.49 4.59
CA GLY A 84 13.26 12.27 5.79
C GLY A 84 14.68 12.82 5.64
N ALA A 85 15.30 12.63 4.48
CA ALA A 85 16.62 13.17 4.17
C ALA A 85 16.60 14.71 4.09
N ASP A 86 15.57 15.29 3.47
CA ASP A 86 15.42 16.74 3.35
C ASP A 86 15.19 17.40 4.72
N LYS A 87 14.31 16.84 5.57
CA LYS A 87 14.12 17.29 6.96
C LYS A 87 15.39 17.16 7.79
N ALA A 88 16.11 16.05 7.66
CA ALA A 88 17.38 15.87 8.36
C ALA A 88 18.41 16.93 7.94
N LYS A 89 18.46 17.24 6.64
CA LYS A 89 19.33 18.30 6.11
C LYS A 89 18.93 19.67 6.64
N GLU A 90 17.64 19.99 6.65
CA GLU A 90 17.11 21.25 7.19
C GLU A 90 17.46 21.43 8.67
N ILE A 91 17.30 20.39 9.49
CA ILE A 91 17.70 20.42 10.91
C ILE A 91 19.20 20.66 11.06
N ILE A 92 20.03 19.97 10.27
CA ILE A 92 21.48 20.14 10.33
C ILE A 92 21.89 21.56 9.90
N GLU A 93 21.24 22.12 8.88
CA GLU A 93 21.49 23.49 8.42
C GLU A 93 21.05 24.53 9.46
N ALA A 94 19.88 24.35 10.09
CA ALA A 94 19.40 25.20 11.16
C ALA A 94 20.38 25.21 12.35
N VAL A 95 20.81 24.04 12.81
CA VAL A 95 21.79 23.92 13.90
C VAL A 95 23.13 24.56 13.49
N ARG A 96 23.61 24.32 12.26
CA ARG A 96 24.83 24.97 11.75
C ARG A 96 24.72 26.49 11.72
N SER A 97 23.53 27.05 11.49
CA SER A 97 23.29 28.50 11.53
C SER A 97 23.20 29.05 12.96
N GLU A 98 22.75 28.26 13.93
CA GLU A 98 22.65 28.67 15.34
C GLU A 98 24.00 28.64 16.07
N VAL A 99 24.90 27.72 15.69
CA VAL A 99 26.24 27.57 16.31
C VAL A 99 27.06 28.87 16.30
N PRO A 100 27.15 29.64 15.20
CA PRO A 100 27.83 30.94 15.18
C PRO A 100 27.22 31.94 16.17
N GLY A 101 25.89 32.02 16.23
CA GLY A 101 25.18 32.94 17.14
C GLY A 101 25.41 32.58 18.61
N MET A 102 25.44 31.29 18.94
CA MET A 102 25.83 30.82 20.27
C MET A 102 27.28 31.17 20.62
N MET A 103 28.22 30.95 19.69
CA MET A 103 29.64 31.29 19.87
C MET A 103 29.87 32.79 20.07
N GLU A 104 29.15 33.62 19.33
CA GLU A 104 29.23 35.08 19.46
C GLU A 104 28.64 35.55 20.79
N GLY A 105 27.48 35.02 21.20
CA GLY A 105 26.90 35.27 22.52
C GLY A 105 27.81 34.80 23.66
N PHE A 106 28.51 33.67 23.48
CA PHE A 106 29.48 33.17 24.47
C PHE A 106 30.70 34.09 24.57
N ARG A 107 31.25 34.56 23.44
CA ARG A 107 32.35 35.54 23.40
C ARG A 107 32.01 36.83 24.12
N VAL A 108 30.82 37.38 23.88
CA VAL A 108 30.36 38.62 24.55
C VAL A 108 30.27 38.43 26.07
N LYS A 109 29.73 37.30 26.53
CA LYS A 109 29.68 36.97 27.97
C LYS A 109 31.08 36.80 28.57
N LEU A 110 31.98 36.14 27.84
CA LEU A 110 33.35 35.89 28.27
C LEU A 110 34.13 37.22 28.41
N ASP A 111 34.01 38.13 27.45
CA ASP A 111 34.65 39.44 27.51
C ASP A 111 34.11 40.30 28.67
N ALA A 112 32.81 40.20 28.95
CA ALA A 112 32.19 40.87 30.10
C ALA A 112 32.71 40.31 31.43
N GLU A 113 32.80 38.99 31.58
CA GLU A 113 33.37 38.34 32.77
C GLU A 113 34.86 38.67 32.96
N VAL A 114 35.65 38.64 31.88
CA VAL A 114 37.07 39.01 31.92
C VAL A 114 37.23 40.47 32.35
N SER A 115 36.42 41.37 31.82
CA SER A 115 36.44 42.79 32.19
C SER A 115 36.06 42.99 33.66
N ALA A 116 35.02 42.30 34.14
CA ALA A 116 34.61 42.34 35.54
C ALA A 116 35.69 41.78 36.49
N ALA A 117 36.29 40.64 36.14
CA ALA A 117 37.39 40.04 36.90
C ALA A 117 38.62 40.97 36.94
N LYS A 118 38.95 41.63 35.82
CA LYS A 118 40.05 42.59 35.73
C LYS A 118 39.81 43.84 36.59
N ALA A 119 38.57 44.34 36.61
CA ALA A 119 38.17 45.46 37.46
C ALA A 119 38.25 45.08 38.95
N PHE A 120 37.78 43.88 39.31
CA PHE A 120 37.88 43.34 40.67
C PHE A 120 39.33 43.21 41.13
N LEU A 121 40.21 42.65 40.27
CA LEU A 121 41.63 42.49 40.58
C LEU A 121 42.34 43.84 40.73
N SER A 122 42.02 44.83 39.89
CA SER A 122 42.56 46.18 40.01
C SER A 122 42.11 46.88 41.30
N GLY A 123 40.86 46.66 41.73
CA GLY A 123 40.36 47.15 43.02
C GLY A 123 41.12 46.52 44.18
N LYS A 124 41.27 45.19 44.16
CA LYS A 124 42.02 44.42 45.17
C LYS A 124 43.50 44.82 45.22
N SER A 125 44.11 45.10 44.06
CA SER A 125 45.50 45.56 43.99
C SER A 125 45.68 46.95 44.59
N LYS A 126 44.72 47.87 44.41
CA LYS A 126 44.73 49.18 45.10
C LYS A 126 44.58 49.02 46.61
N GLU A 127 43.66 48.15 47.04
CA GLU A 127 43.44 47.84 48.45
C GLU A 127 44.72 47.27 49.11
N LEU A 128 45.36 46.28 48.48
CA LEU A 128 46.65 45.75 48.94
C LEU A 128 47.76 46.81 48.92
N SER A 129 47.79 47.69 47.93
CA SER A 129 48.83 48.73 47.84
C SER A 129 48.71 49.75 48.97
N VAL A 130 47.48 50.09 49.37
CA VAL A 130 47.21 50.93 50.54
C VAL A 130 47.61 50.20 51.82
N GLU A 131 47.23 48.92 51.97
CA GLU A 131 47.57 48.12 53.16
C GLU A 131 49.09 47.97 53.35
N ILE A 132 49.84 47.77 52.25
CA ILE A 132 51.30 47.71 52.26
C ILE A 132 51.88 49.08 52.62
N ALA A 133 51.37 50.17 52.03
CA ALA A 133 51.83 51.52 52.35
C ALA A 133 51.60 51.87 53.83
N GLU A 134 50.45 51.50 54.39
CA GLU A 134 50.14 51.67 55.82
C GLU A 134 51.05 50.85 56.72
N LYS A 135 51.32 49.58 56.38
CA LYS A 135 52.26 48.73 57.14
C LYS A 135 53.70 49.24 57.11
N VAL A 136 54.15 49.80 55.98
CA VAL A 136 55.52 50.32 55.84
C VAL A 136 55.70 51.70 56.48
N LEU A 137 54.67 52.55 56.43
CA LEU A 137 54.72 53.92 56.98
C LEU A 137 54.35 54.00 58.48
N GLY A 138 53.79 52.94 59.06
CA GLY A 138 53.49 52.85 60.50
C GLY A 138 52.39 53.81 60.99
N ARG A 139 51.61 54.40 60.07
CA ARG A 139 50.46 55.28 60.34
C ARG A 139 49.45 55.16 59.20
N SER A 140 48.16 55.22 59.52
CA SER A 140 47.08 55.12 58.53
C SER A 140 47.18 56.23 57.50
N VAL A 141 47.11 55.88 56.22
CA VAL A 141 47.06 56.84 55.12
C VAL A 141 45.62 56.88 54.66
N GLN A 142 44.91 57.90 55.16
CA GLN A 142 43.54 58.23 54.80
C GLN A 142 43.48 58.92 53.44
#